data_AF-A0A2N7GBI1-F1
#
_entry.id   AF-A0A2N7GBI1-F1
#
_cell.length_a   1.000
_cell.length_b   1.000
_cell.length_c   1.000
_cell.angle_alpha   90.00
_cell.angle_beta   90.00
_cell.angle_gamma   90.00
#
_symmetry.space_group_name_H-M   'P 1'
#
loop_
_entity.id
_entity.type
_entity.pdbx_description
1 polymer ?
#
loop_
_entity_poly.entity_id
_entity_poly.type
_entity_poly.pdbx_seq_one_letter_code
_entity_poly.pdbx_strand_id
1 'polypeptide(L)'
;MKHYINDETGEVKGFIFEGARPMTEKEWSEYRNQPLTAEQLAQARQSEMVSELNWCDLQLKLHASSDRRALATLDDIHTYARACRDHVRDVDKDGTLEIVGEQPVRPE
;
A
#
# COMPACT_ATOMS: atom_id res chain seq x y z
N MET A 1 20.75 4.45 11.69
CA MET A 1 20.75 5.23 10.44
C MET A 1 20.50 6.68 10.83
N LYS A 2 21.27 7.66 10.34
CA LYS A 2 21.03 9.08 10.67
C LYS A 2 19.95 9.63 9.76
N HIS A 3 18.99 10.35 10.31
CA HIS A 3 17.91 11.00 9.57
C HIS A 3 18.15 12.51 9.57
N TYR A 4 17.76 13.17 8.49
CA TYR A 4 17.97 14.59 8.26
C TYR A 4 16.63 15.26 7.96
N ILE A 5 16.41 16.44 8.53
CA ILE A 5 15.21 17.26 8.34
C ILE A 5 15.61 18.63 7.80
N ASN A 6 14.81 19.17 6.89
CA ASN A 6 14.88 20.58 6.50
C ASN A 6 13.78 21.33 7.27
N ASP A 7 14.17 22.29 8.12
CA ASP A 7 13.24 23.03 8.97
C ASP A 7 12.34 24.00 8.18
N GLU A 8 12.74 24.40 6.97
CA GLU A 8 11.97 25.30 6.11
C GLU A 8 10.87 24.56 5.35
N THR A 9 11.15 23.33 4.90
CA THR A 9 10.20 22.54 4.09
C THR A 9 9.50 21.42 4.87
N GLY A 10 10.03 21.03 6.04
CA GLY A 10 9.58 19.87 6.81
C GLY A 10 9.94 18.53 6.17
N GLU A 11 10.71 18.50 5.09
CA GLU A 11 11.10 17.27 4.40
C GLU A 11 12.06 16.44 5.25
N VAL A 12 11.87 15.12 5.32
CA VAL A 12 12.73 14.19 6.08
C VAL A 12 13.33 13.12 5.17
N LYS A 13 14.65 12.94 5.21
CA LYS A 13 15.38 11.95 4.41
C LYS A 13 16.43 11.18 5.21
N GLY A 14 16.75 9.98 4.75
CA GLY A 14 17.83 9.15 5.30
C GLY A 14 19.26 9.57 4.90
N PHE A 15 19.39 10.68 4.17
CA PHE A 15 20.67 11.22 3.67
C PHE A 15 20.66 12.75 3.74
N ILE A 16 21.83 13.40 3.74
CA ILE A 16 21.97 14.86 3.74
C ILE A 16 21.46 15.44 2.42
N PHE A 17 20.71 16.54 2.50
CA PHE A 17 20.22 17.32 1.35
C PHE A 17 20.27 18.82 1.67
N GLU A 18 19.95 19.67 0.70
CA GLU A 18 20.05 21.13 0.82
C GLU A 18 19.17 21.68 1.95
N GLY A 19 19.75 22.52 2.81
CA GLY A 19 19.09 23.06 4.00
C GLY A 19 18.83 22.05 5.12
N ALA A 20 19.30 20.81 4.99
CA ALA A 20 19.00 19.76 5.96
C ALA A 20 19.98 19.75 7.14
N ARG A 21 19.45 19.60 8.35
CA ARG A 21 20.20 19.30 9.58
C ARG A 21 19.93 17.87 10.04
N PRO A 22 20.86 17.24 10.78
CA PRO A 22 20.58 15.96 11.41
C PRO A 22 19.44 16.10 12.43
N MET A 23 18.50 15.17 12.39
CA MET A 23 17.46 15.06 13.40
C MET A 23 18.03 14.52 14.70
N THR A 24 17.50 15.02 15.81
CA THR A 24 17.68 14.39 17.12
C THR A 24 16.84 13.12 17.22
N GLU A 25 17.20 12.23 18.15
CA GLU A 25 16.43 11.00 18.40
C GLU A 25 14.97 11.30 18.79
N LYS A 26 14.76 12.40 19.53
CA LYS A 26 13.42 12.83 19.94
C LYS A 26 12.57 13.26 18.73
N GLU A 27 13.12 14.08 17.84
CA GLU A 27 12.42 14.52 16.62
C GLU A 27 12.12 13.36 15.68
N TRP A 28 13.05 12.41 15.55
CA TRP A 28 12.82 11.21 14.75
C TRP A 28 11.70 10.34 15.35
N SER A 29 11.69 10.17 16.67
CA SER A 29 10.62 9.46 17.37
C SER A 29 9.28 10.16 17.17
N GLU A 30 9.21 11.48 17.30
CA GLU A 30 7.99 12.25 17.06
C GLU A 30 7.52 12.12 15.61
N TYR A 31 8.40 12.31 14.62
CA TYR A 31 8.09 12.15 13.20
C TYR A 31 7.58 10.75 12.86
N ARG A 32 8.25 9.71 13.37
CA ARG A 32 7.87 8.31 13.12
C ARG A 32 6.53 7.94 13.77
N ASN A 33 6.21 8.54 14.91
CA ASN A 33 4.99 8.24 15.65
C ASN A 33 3.81 9.15 15.26
N GLN A 34 3.98 10.03 14.26
CA GLN A 34 2.85 10.79 13.73
C GLN A 34 1.85 9.83 13.07
N PRO A 35 0.54 10.01 13.33
CA PRO A 35 -0.47 9.26 12.61
C PRO A 35 -0.35 9.58 11.12
N LEU A 36 -0.43 8.55 10.28
CA LEU A 36 -0.42 8.71 8.83
C LEU A 36 -1.57 9.63 8.41
N THR A 37 -1.30 10.50 7.46
CA THR A 37 -2.34 11.35 6.87
C THR A 37 -3.36 10.49 6.12
N ALA A 38 -4.57 11.01 5.89
CA ALA A 38 -5.60 10.31 5.12
C ALA A 38 -5.08 9.90 3.72
N GLU A 39 -4.27 10.76 3.09
CA GLU A 39 -3.64 10.49 1.79
C GLU A 39 -2.60 9.36 1.87
N GLN A 40 -1.75 9.36 2.90
CA GLN A 40 -0.77 8.28 3.11
C GLN A 40 -1.45 6.94 3.40
N LEU A 41 -2.55 6.95 4.15
CA LEU A 41 -3.37 5.76 4.38
C LEU A 41 -4.03 5.27 3.09
N ALA A 42 -4.52 6.18 2.25
CA ALA A 42 -5.11 5.84 0.96
C ALA A 42 -4.07 5.22 0.01
N GLN A 43 -2.88 5.81 -0.11
CA GLN A 43 -1.78 5.26 -0.92
C GLN A 43 -1.33 3.88 -0.42
N ALA A 44 -1.19 3.71 0.91
CA ALA A 44 -0.81 2.43 1.49
C ALA A 44 -1.82 1.32 1.12
N ARG A 45 -3.12 1.62 1.21
CA ARG A 45 -4.20 0.68 0.88
C ARG A 45 -4.28 0.38 -0.62
N GLN A 46 -4.05 1.37 -1.48
CA GLN A 46 -3.97 1.13 -2.93
C GLN A 46 -2.79 0.21 -3.26
N SER A 47 -1.62 0.45 -2.66
CA SER A 47 -0.43 -0.39 -2.83
C SER A 47 -0.66 -1.82 -2.36
N GLU A 48 -1.40 -1.99 -1.26
CA GLU A 48 -1.84 -3.29 -0.77
C GLU A 48 -2.73 -4.01 -1.79
N MET A 49 -3.77 -3.35 -2.31
CA MET A 49 -4.64 -3.96 -3.33
C MET A 49 -3.91 -4.30 -4.64
N VAL A 50 -2.91 -3.52 -5.04
CA VAL A 50 -2.05 -3.87 -6.18
C VAL A 50 -1.29 -5.17 -5.90
N SER A 51 -0.79 -5.34 -4.67
CA SER A 51 -0.13 -6.58 -4.27
C SER A 51 -1.09 -7.78 -4.29
N GLU A 52 -2.35 -7.58 -3.89
CA GLU A 52 -3.40 -8.62 -3.95
C GLU A 52 -3.79 -9.00 -5.38
N LEU A 53 -3.89 -8.03 -6.28
CA LEU A 53 -4.15 -8.30 -7.70
C LEU A 53 -2.98 -9.03 -8.37
N ASN A 54 -1.74 -8.72 -7.97
CA ASN A 54 -0.56 -9.46 -8.43
C ASN A 54 -0.59 -10.92 -7.93
N TRP A 55 -1.08 -11.17 -6.72
CA TRP A 55 -1.30 -12.54 -6.23
C TRP A 55 -2.32 -13.28 -7.11
N CYS A 56 -3.45 -12.64 -7.45
CA CYS A 56 -4.46 -13.22 -8.33
C CYS A 56 -3.87 -13.60 -9.70
N ASP A 57 -3.10 -12.70 -10.32
CA ASP A 57 -2.45 -12.93 -11.61
C ASP A 57 -1.45 -14.10 -11.56
N LEU A 58 -0.68 -14.23 -10.46
CA LEU A 58 0.19 -15.37 -10.24
C LEU A 58 -0.61 -16.69 -10.16
N GLN A 59 -1.72 -16.71 -9.41
CA GLN A 59 -2.56 -17.91 -9.30
C GLN A 59 -3.18 -18.31 -10.65
N LEU A 60 -3.66 -17.35 -11.43
CA LEU A 60 -4.17 -17.60 -12.79
C LEU A 60 -3.09 -18.19 -13.71
N LYS A 61 -1.85 -17.69 -13.62
CA LYS A 61 -0.71 -18.23 -14.37
C LYS A 61 -0.37 -19.67 -13.95
N LEU A 62 -0.42 -19.98 -12.65
CA LEU A 62 -0.20 -21.34 -12.14
C LEU A 62 -1.26 -22.32 -12.67
N HIS A 63 -2.53 -21.91 -12.66
CA HIS A 63 -3.62 -22.67 -13.28
C HIS A 63 -3.37 -22.90 -14.77
N ALA A 64 -2.97 -21.86 -15.51
CA ALA A 64 -2.67 -21.96 -16.94
C ALA A 64 -1.51 -22.91 -17.23
N SER A 65 -0.50 -22.99 -16.36
CA SER A 65 0.61 -23.92 -16.50
C SER A 65 0.35 -25.32 -15.95
N SER A 66 -0.90 -25.64 -15.55
CA SER A 66 -1.27 -26.91 -14.89
C SER A 66 -0.44 -27.23 -13.64
N ASP A 67 0.05 -26.19 -12.95
CA ASP A 67 0.86 -26.32 -11.75
C ASP A 67 -0.04 -26.54 -10.53
N ARG A 68 0.25 -27.59 -9.75
CA ARG A 68 -0.53 -27.96 -8.56
C ARG A 68 -0.33 -27.02 -7.37
N ARG A 69 0.49 -25.98 -7.51
CA ARG A 69 0.71 -24.96 -6.48
C ARG A 69 -0.36 -23.87 -6.46
N ALA A 70 -1.31 -23.89 -7.39
CA ALA A 70 -2.48 -23.02 -7.30
C ALA A 70 -3.28 -23.39 -6.03
N LEU A 71 -3.55 -22.40 -5.19
CA LEU A 71 -4.14 -22.61 -3.85
C LEU A 71 -5.68 -22.65 -3.93
N ALA A 72 -6.27 -21.76 -4.73
CA ALA A 72 -7.71 -21.62 -4.85
C ALA A 72 -8.22 -22.01 -6.24
N THR A 73 -9.55 -22.16 -6.41
CA THR A 73 -10.14 -22.41 -7.72
C THR A 73 -10.10 -21.16 -8.61
N LEU A 74 -10.25 -21.33 -9.93
CA LEU A 74 -10.33 -20.19 -10.86
C LEU A 74 -11.47 -19.23 -10.49
N ASP A 75 -12.61 -19.76 -10.06
CA ASP A 75 -13.78 -18.95 -9.68
C ASP A 75 -13.51 -18.11 -8.42
N ASP A 76 -12.86 -18.72 -7.42
CA ASP A 76 -12.47 -18.03 -6.19
C ASP A 76 -11.47 -16.90 -6.48
N ILE A 77 -10.48 -17.15 -7.34
CA ILE A 77 -9.48 -16.15 -7.73
C ILE A 77 -10.14 -14.98 -8.46
N HIS A 78 -11.07 -15.24 -9.38
CA HIS A 78 -11.78 -14.18 -10.10
C HIS A 78 -12.72 -13.40 -9.18
N THR A 79 -13.39 -14.06 -8.25
CA THR A 79 -14.25 -13.42 -7.25
C THR A 79 -13.43 -12.53 -6.32
N TYR A 80 -12.29 -13.02 -5.84
CA TYR A 80 -11.36 -12.26 -5.01
C TYR A 80 -10.81 -11.03 -5.74
N ALA A 81 -10.38 -11.19 -7.00
CA ALA A 81 -9.86 -10.08 -7.80
C ALA A 81 -10.89 -8.96 -8.02
N ARG A 82 -12.18 -9.29 -8.15
CA ARG A 82 -13.26 -8.30 -8.23
C ARG A 82 -13.43 -7.58 -6.89
N ALA A 83 -13.46 -8.32 -5.79
CA ALA A 83 -13.57 -7.75 -4.46
C ALA A 83 -12.41 -6.78 -4.15
N CYS A 84 -11.18 -7.09 -4.54
CA CYS A 84 -10.03 -6.17 -4.38
C CYS A 84 -10.19 -4.88 -5.19
N ARG A 85 -10.82 -4.93 -6.37
CA ARG A 85 -11.10 -3.72 -7.17
C ARG A 85 -12.24 -2.90 -6.60
N ASP A 86 -13.27 -3.57 -6.09
CA ASP A 86 -14.44 -2.89 -5.51
C ASP A 86 -14.10 -2.27 -4.15
N HIS A 87 -13.14 -2.85 -3.42
CA HIS A 87 -12.69 -2.37 -2.11
C HIS A 87 -12.07 -0.96 -2.14
N VAL A 88 -11.38 -0.62 -3.23
CA VAL A 88 -10.74 0.69 -3.42
C VAL A 88 -11.39 1.38 -4.61
N ARG A 89 -12.34 2.25 -4.31
CA ARG A 89 -13.03 3.04 -5.34
C ARG A 89 -12.44 4.44 -5.40
N ASP A 90 -12.00 4.85 -6.57
CA ASP A 90 -11.65 6.24 -6.84
C ASP A 90 -12.96 7.03 -7.00
N VAL A 91 -13.27 7.89 -6.02
CA VAL A 91 -14.58 8.57 -5.95
C VAL A 91 -14.49 9.97 -6.53
N ASP A 92 -13.35 10.64 -6.41
CA ASP A 92 -13.18 12.01 -6.87
C ASP A 92 -11.93 12.18 -7.75
N LYS A 93 -12.06 13.06 -8.76
CA LYS A 93 -10.95 13.47 -9.65
C LYS A 93 -9.76 14.09 -8.92
N ASP A 94 -9.91 14.37 -7.62
CA ASP A 94 -8.89 14.89 -6.71
C ASP A 94 -8.08 13.75 -6.04
N GLY A 95 -8.30 12.48 -6.42
CA GLY A 95 -7.52 11.33 -5.96
C GLY A 95 -7.94 10.80 -4.59
N THR A 96 -9.12 11.18 -4.10
CA THR A 96 -9.64 10.66 -2.83
C THR A 96 -10.23 9.28 -3.08
N LEU A 97 -9.55 8.26 -2.53
CA LEU A 97 -9.99 6.88 -2.55
C LEU A 97 -10.95 6.64 -1.38
N GLU A 98 -12.17 6.21 -1.69
CA GLU A 98 -13.11 5.72 -0.68
C GLU A 98 -12.98 4.20 -0.56
N ILE A 99 -12.96 3.74 0.69
CA ILE A 99 -12.95 2.32 0.97
C ILE A 99 -14.36 1.85 1.07
N VAL A 100 -14.70 0.91 0.20
CA VAL A 100 -16.04 0.39 0.12
C VAL A 100 -16.04 -1.01 0.75
N GLY A 101 -16.68 -1.11 1.91
CA GLY A 101 -16.88 -2.39 2.60
C GLY A 101 -15.63 -2.94 3.30
N GLU A 102 -15.71 -4.22 3.65
CA GLU A 102 -14.64 -4.94 4.36
C GLU A 102 -13.49 -5.30 3.41
N GLN A 103 -12.27 -5.39 3.96
CA GLN A 103 -11.11 -5.82 3.20
C GLN A 103 -11.31 -7.27 2.74
N PRO A 104 -11.14 -7.57 1.44
CA PRO A 104 -11.34 -8.92 0.95
C PRO A 104 -10.24 -9.85 1.46
N VAL A 105 -10.62 -11.06 1.84
CA VAL A 105 -9.72 -12.10 2.35
C VAL A 105 -9.34 -13.05 1.22
N ARG A 106 -8.05 -13.39 1.11
CA ARG A 106 -7.57 -14.35 0.11
C ARG A 106 -8.26 -15.71 0.30
N PRO A 107 -8.66 -16.38 -0.80
CA PRO A 107 -9.15 -17.75 -0.72
C PRO A 107 -8.01 -18.73 -0.39
N GLU A 108 -8.33 -19.79 0.36
CA GLU A 108 -7.42 -20.86 0.81
C GLU A 108 -7.28 -22.01 -0.19
#